data_AF-A0A4Q2UUR9-F1
#
_entry.id   AF-A0A4Q2UUR9-F1
#
_cell.length_a   1.000
_cell.length_b   1.000
_cell.length_c   1.000
_cell.angle_alpha   90.00
_cell.angle_beta   90.00
_cell.angle_gamma   90.00
#
_symmetry.space_group_name_H-M   'P 1'
#
loop_
_entity.id
_entity.type
_entity.pdbx_description
1 polymer ?
#
loop_
_entity_poly.entity_id
_entity_poly.type
_entity_poly.pdbx_seq_one_letter_code
_entity_poly.pdbx_strand_id
1 'polypeptide(L)'
;MLRYTIGSAFVAVFCLSSFLIDRKPAAKTARENYETYCSSCHGEKVEAFVDRQWKHGKEKSDLVKSITGGYPDLGMPAWKGVLTDKEIDEMADLILTSLKNVDQYKFANKPSSNVFTSEGMTVRLDTVASGFKSPWGLAFLPDGSMLVTDRTGDLYRVEKGNQKTKLTGGPTVLAEGQGGLLDVELHPDFAKNQLIYLSYSAVKQEGSDKLSTTAVMRAKLAGTALTDQKVIFEALPYAKTRHHYGSRLEFDKKGFLYITVGDRGSEQQNPQSLDRDAGKVHRLHDDGRIPADNPFVANKSAHPSIYSYGHRNPQGMTLNPATGAIWTHEHGPRGGDEINIVKKSANYGWPVICYGINYDGKPITNLTAKEGMEQPLTYWLPSIGPSGMAFVTSSKYPGWKNNLMVGSLRFQYLNRCVMNGDKIVSQENILKNIGRLRNVTMGPDGYLYVSVEDPGYVFRLLPVTQ
;
A
#
# COMPACT_ATOMS: atom_id res chain seq x y z
N MET A 1 -10.72 76.42 -41.01
CA MET A 1 -12.12 76.86 -41.23
C MET A 1 -12.98 76.01 -40.31
N LEU A 2 -13.49 76.60 -39.22
CA LEU A 2 -14.92 76.92 -39.00
C LEU A 2 -15.84 75.69 -39.19
N ARG A 3 -16.76 75.32 -38.29
CA ARG A 3 -17.31 75.92 -37.07
C ARG A 3 -18.12 74.85 -36.33
N TYR A 4 -18.18 74.98 -35.01
CA TYR A 4 -19.10 74.28 -34.12
C TYR A 4 -20.57 74.65 -34.40
N THR A 5 -21.48 73.68 -34.22
CA THR A 5 -22.85 73.93 -33.75
C THR A 5 -23.28 72.81 -32.81
N ILE A 6 -23.74 73.24 -31.63
CA ILE A 6 -24.21 72.44 -30.50
C ILE A 6 -25.70 72.12 -30.72
N GLY A 7 -26.10 70.87 -30.52
CA GLY A 7 -27.49 70.44 -30.48
C GLY A 7 -27.71 69.48 -29.31
N SER A 8 -28.38 69.96 -28.27
CA SER A 8 -28.70 69.25 -27.04
C SER A 8 -29.74 68.16 -27.28
N ALA A 9 -29.50 66.93 -26.81
CA ALA A 9 -30.52 65.89 -26.69
C ALA A 9 -30.47 65.25 -25.29
N PHE A 10 -31.63 65.26 -24.65
CA PHE A 10 -31.91 64.74 -23.31
C PHE A 10 -31.47 63.27 -23.13
N VAL A 11 -30.73 63.00 -22.06
CA VAL A 11 -30.47 61.64 -21.58
C VAL A 11 -31.68 61.19 -20.75
N ALA A 12 -32.50 60.31 -21.32
CA ALA A 12 -33.47 59.53 -20.54
C ALA A 12 -32.74 58.33 -19.93
N VAL A 13 -32.50 58.37 -18.62
CA VAL A 13 -32.00 57.23 -17.84
C VAL A 13 -33.16 56.25 -17.68
N PHE A 14 -33.17 55.19 -18.49
CA PHE A 14 -34.00 54.02 -18.22
C PHE A 14 -33.32 53.18 -17.13
N CYS A 15 -33.84 53.25 -15.91
CA CYS A 15 -33.56 52.27 -14.87
C CYS A 15 -34.16 50.92 -15.31
N LEU A 16 -33.35 50.07 -15.94
CA LEU A 16 -33.63 48.64 -16.04
C LEU A 16 -33.40 48.03 -14.65
N SER A 17 -34.49 47.87 -13.89
CA SER A 17 -34.52 47.00 -12.73
C SER A 17 -34.28 45.56 -13.21
N SER A 18 -33.05 45.10 -13.10
CA SER A 18 -32.71 43.68 -13.23
C SER A 18 -33.41 42.92 -12.10
N PHE A 19 -34.54 42.30 -12.40
CA PHE A 19 -35.08 41.23 -11.59
C PHE A 19 -34.08 40.07 -11.62
N LEU A 20 -33.25 39.98 -10.57
CA LEU A 20 -32.55 38.75 -10.24
C LEU A 20 -33.64 37.73 -9.90
N ILE A 21 -33.95 36.87 -10.87
CA ILE A 21 -34.63 35.61 -10.59
C ILE A 21 -33.64 34.81 -9.76
N ASP A 22 -33.89 34.76 -8.45
CA ASP A 22 -33.19 33.89 -7.51
C ASP A 22 -33.53 32.44 -7.87
N ARG A 23 -32.83 31.90 -8.89
CA ARG A 23 -32.93 30.49 -9.24
C ARG A 23 -32.28 29.73 -8.09
N LYS A 24 -33.11 29.14 -7.22
CA LYS A 24 -32.66 28.09 -6.31
C LYS A 24 -31.77 27.12 -7.10
N PRO A 25 -30.57 26.78 -6.62
CA PRO A 25 -29.73 25.80 -7.28
C PRO A 25 -30.55 24.52 -7.48
N ALA A 26 -30.42 23.90 -8.66
CA ALA A 26 -31.11 22.65 -8.96
C ALA A 26 -30.79 21.61 -7.88
N ALA A 27 -31.79 20.82 -7.47
CA ALA A 27 -31.57 19.74 -6.51
C ALA A 27 -30.50 18.79 -7.08
N LYS A 28 -29.44 18.57 -6.31
CA LYS A 28 -28.39 17.62 -6.66
C LYS A 28 -28.96 16.21 -6.64
N THR A 29 -28.50 15.35 -7.54
CA THR A 29 -28.83 13.93 -7.52
C THR A 29 -28.24 13.25 -6.28
N ALA A 30 -28.77 12.08 -5.90
CA ALA A 30 -28.21 11.29 -4.81
C ALA A 30 -26.73 10.95 -5.01
N ARG A 31 -26.28 10.76 -6.27
CA ARG A 31 -24.86 10.50 -6.56
C ARG A 31 -24.00 11.75 -6.39
N GLU A 32 -24.41 12.91 -6.88
CA GLU A 32 -23.69 14.17 -6.64
C GLU A 32 -23.65 14.52 -5.14
N ASN A 33 -24.72 14.22 -4.40
CA ASN A 33 -24.76 14.34 -2.95
C ASN A 33 -23.82 13.34 -2.28
N TYR A 34 -23.74 12.09 -2.75
CA TYR A 34 -22.75 11.13 -2.26
C TYR A 34 -21.32 11.63 -2.49
N GLU A 35 -21.02 12.06 -3.71
CA GLU A 35 -19.71 12.62 -4.09
C GLU A 35 -19.35 13.83 -3.23
N THR A 36 -20.31 14.71 -2.96
CA THR A 36 -20.07 15.92 -2.15
C THR A 36 -19.89 15.60 -0.66
N TYR A 37 -20.71 14.72 -0.08
CA TYR A 37 -20.85 14.63 1.38
C TYR A 37 -20.37 13.30 1.98
N CYS A 38 -20.37 12.22 1.21
CA CYS A 38 -20.10 10.87 1.72
C CYS A 38 -18.83 10.24 1.16
N SER A 39 -18.41 10.65 -0.04
CA SER A 39 -17.37 9.97 -0.80
C SER A 39 -16.00 10.05 -0.15
N SER A 40 -15.68 11.16 0.52
CA SER A 40 -14.47 11.28 1.32
C SER A 40 -14.40 10.17 2.35
N CYS A 41 -15.50 9.86 3.04
CA CYS A 41 -15.50 8.90 4.15
C CYS A 41 -15.74 7.44 3.72
N HIS A 42 -16.47 7.27 2.62
CA HIS A 42 -16.96 5.96 2.18
C HIS A 42 -16.28 5.44 0.92
N GLY A 43 -15.53 6.29 0.21
CA GLY A 43 -14.86 6.01 -1.06
C GLY A 43 -15.46 6.86 -2.18
N GLU A 44 -14.70 7.14 -3.24
CA GLU A 44 -15.17 7.95 -4.39
C GLU A 44 -16.44 7.39 -5.06
N LYS A 45 -16.61 6.06 -4.98
CA LYS A 45 -17.72 5.30 -5.55
C LYS A 45 -18.56 4.70 -4.43
N VAL A 46 -19.90 4.78 -4.52
CA VAL A 46 -20.85 4.22 -3.52
C VAL A 46 -20.62 2.73 -3.31
N GLU A 47 -20.15 2.05 -4.34
CA GLU A 47 -19.80 0.64 -4.34
C GLU A 47 -18.69 0.33 -3.31
N ALA A 48 -17.93 1.31 -2.81
CA ALA A 48 -16.95 1.13 -1.74
C ALA A 48 -17.58 0.80 -0.37
N PHE A 49 -18.91 0.80 -0.26
CA PHE A 49 -19.65 0.18 0.84
C PHE A 49 -19.64 -1.36 0.79
N VAL A 50 -19.27 -1.96 -0.36
CA VAL A 50 -19.22 -3.41 -0.54
C VAL A 50 -18.30 -4.06 0.49
N ASP A 51 -18.72 -5.21 1.02
CA ASP A 51 -17.96 -6.03 1.98
C ASP A 51 -17.57 -5.35 3.30
N ARG A 52 -18.29 -4.28 3.67
CA ARG A 52 -18.18 -3.68 4.99
C ARG A 52 -19.01 -4.46 6.02
N GLN A 53 -18.48 -4.55 7.23
CA GLN A 53 -19.29 -4.97 8.38
C GLN A 53 -20.18 -3.79 8.82
N TRP A 54 -21.48 -3.93 8.62
CA TRP A 54 -22.49 -2.95 9.00
C TRP A 54 -22.70 -2.97 10.52
N LYS A 55 -22.40 -1.87 11.20
CA LYS A 55 -22.51 -1.75 12.67
C LYS A 55 -23.89 -1.37 13.17
N HIS A 56 -24.66 -0.66 12.35
CA HIS A 56 -25.93 -0.05 12.76
C HIS A 56 -27.12 -0.55 11.94
N GLY A 57 -27.00 -1.75 11.37
CA GLY A 57 -27.97 -2.32 10.45
C GLY A 57 -27.65 -2.03 8.99
N LYS A 58 -28.37 -2.70 8.10
CA LYS A 58 -28.15 -2.69 6.64
C LYS A 58 -29.44 -2.53 5.84
N GLU A 59 -30.56 -2.35 6.52
CA GLU A 59 -31.85 -2.09 5.87
C GLU A 59 -31.98 -0.59 5.55
N LYS A 60 -32.89 -0.22 4.64
CA LYS A 60 -33.06 1.19 4.24
C LYS A 60 -33.30 2.11 5.43
N SER A 61 -34.16 1.68 6.36
CA SER A 61 -34.46 2.44 7.59
C SER A 61 -33.23 2.67 8.46
N ASP A 62 -32.31 1.70 8.52
CA ASP A 62 -31.08 1.79 9.28
C ASP A 62 -30.12 2.81 8.65
N LEU A 63 -30.01 2.80 7.33
CA LEU A 63 -29.19 3.74 6.58
C LEU A 63 -29.73 5.16 6.68
N VAL A 64 -31.03 5.36 6.51
CA VAL A 64 -31.68 6.67 6.68
C VAL A 64 -31.42 7.20 8.09
N LYS A 65 -31.62 6.37 9.12
CA LYS A 65 -31.34 6.76 10.51
C LYS A 65 -29.87 7.14 10.71
N SER A 66 -28.97 6.37 10.12
CA SER A 66 -27.52 6.59 10.20
C SER A 66 -27.11 7.91 9.52
N ILE A 67 -27.62 8.18 8.31
CA ILE A 67 -27.28 9.39 7.53
C ILE A 67 -27.91 10.63 8.18
N THR A 68 -29.16 10.55 8.63
CA THR A 68 -29.85 11.65 9.32
C THR A 68 -29.17 12.01 10.63
N GLY A 69 -28.98 11.03 11.51
CA GLY A 69 -28.51 11.27 12.88
C GLY A 69 -26.99 11.34 13.00
N GLY A 70 -26.26 10.77 12.03
CA GLY A 70 -24.83 10.53 12.15
C GLY A 70 -24.48 9.63 13.34
N TYR A 71 -23.18 9.37 13.46
CA TYR A 71 -22.54 8.84 14.66
C TYR A 71 -21.26 9.64 14.88
N PRO A 72 -21.32 10.86 15.45
CA PRO A 72 -20.17 11.75 15.58
C PRO A 72 -19.00 11.14 16.35
N ASP A 73 -19.28 10.29 17.35
CA ASP A 73 -18.28 9.56 18.13
C ASP A 73 -17.56 8.47 17.30
N LEU A 74 -18.18 8.06 16.19
CA LEU A 74 -17.61 7.18 15.17
C LEU A 74 -17.28 7.97 13.88
N GLY A 75 -17.17 9.30 14.02
CA GLY A 75 -16.92 10.33 13.00
C GLY A 75 -17.70 10.19 11.70
N MET A 76 -18.93 9.69 11.80
CA MET A 76 -19.96 9.87 10.79
C MET A 76 -20.77 11.12 11.17
N PRO A 77 -20.63 12.26 10.47
CA PRO A 77 -21.42 13.46 10.77
C PRO A 77 -22.91 13.22 10.53
N ALA A 78 -23.75 14.00 11.20
CA ALA A 78 -25.18 14.07 10.93
C ALA A 78 -25.43 14.94 9.70
N TRP A 79 -26.24 14.46 8.76
CA TRP A 79 -26.58 15.23 7.55
C TRP A 79 -27.95 15.89 7.62
N LYS A 80 -28.68 15.73 8.73
CA LYS A 80 -29.92 16.47 8.97
C LYS A 80 -29.67 17.99 8.92
N GLY A 81 -30.43 18.68 8.09
CA GLY A 81 -30.33 20.13 7.90
C GLY A 81 -29.30 20.56 6.85
N VAL A 82 -28.47 19.63 6.36
CA VAL A 82 -27.60 19.81 5.18
C VAL A 82 -28.25 19.15 3.96
N LEU A 83 -28.79 17.95 4.13
CA LEU A 83 -29.61 17.23 3.17
C LEU A 83 -31.07 17.26 3.63
N THR A 84 -31.99 17.32 2.67
CA THR A 84 -33.42 17.14 2.91
C THR A 84 -33.73 15.67 3.23
N ASP A 85 -34.84 15.41 3.92
CA ASP A 85 -35.27 14.04 4.23
C ASP A 85 -35.41 13.18 2.95
N LYS A 86 -35.83 13.79 1.84
CA LYS A 86 -35.89 13.15 0.52
C LYS A 86 -34.51 12.79 -0.02
N GLU A 87 -33.53 13.69 0.03
CA GLU A 87 -32.16 13.41 -0.43
C GLU A 87 -31.48 12.32 0.41
N ILE A 88 -31.76 12.28 1.72
CA ILE A 88 -31.29 11.21 2.60
C ILE A 88 -31.91 9.86 2.25
N ASP A 89 -33.21 9.83 1.97
CA ASP A 89 -33.92 8.62 1.55
C ASP A 89 -33.38 8.09 0.21
N GLU A 90 -33.19 8.99 -0.76
CA GLU A 90 -32.59 8.68 -2.06
C GLU A 90 -31.12 8.24 -1.93
N MET A 91 -30.36 8.78 -0.96
CA MET A 91 -29.00 8.33 -0.64
C MET A 91 -28.99 6.88 -0.13
N ALA A 92 -29.92 6.53 0.76
CA ALA A 92 -30.04 5.17 1.26
C ALA A 92 -30.42 4.19 0.14
N ASP A 93 -31.33 4.58 -0.76
CA ASP A 93 -31.68 3.79 -1.95
C ASP A 93 -30.49 3.62 -2.89
N LEU A 94 -29.73 4.69 -3.14
CA LEU A 94 -28.52 4.64 -3.95
C LEU A 94 -27.52 3.64 -3.36
N ILE A 95 -27.26 3.68 -2.06
CA ILE A 95 -26.35 2.73 -1.37
C ILE A 95 -26.84 1.30 -1.56
N LEU A 96 -28.09 0.99 -1.20
CA LEU A 96 -28.61 -0.38 -1.30
C LEU A 96 -28.65 -0.89 -2.74
N THR A 97 -29.03 -0.04 -3.68
CA THR A 97 -29.11 -0.41 -5.10
C THR A 97 -27.72 -0.63 -5.68
N SER A 98 -26.75 0.22 -5.34
CA SER A 98 -25.35 0.05 -5.75
C SER A 98 -24.80 -1.27 -5.18
N LEU A 99 -25.11 -1.61 -3.94
CA LEU A 99 -24.66 -2.85 -3.30
C LEU A 99 -25.31 -4.13 -3.84
N LYS A 100 -26.53 -4.05 -4.38
CA LYS A 100 -27.19 -5.18 -5.06
C LYS A 100 -26.53 -5.50 -6.40
N ASN A 101 -25.94 -4.49 -7.04
CA ASN A 101 -25.39 -4.57 -8.38
C ASN A 101 -23.86 -4.77 -8.39
N VAL A 102 -23.25 -5.00 -7.23
CA VAL A 102 -21.82 -5.25 -7.09
C VAL A 102 -21.60 -6.61 -6.46
N ASP A 103 -20.71 -7.39 -7.07
CA ASP A 103 -20.27 -8.66 -6.51
C ASP A 103 -19.61 -8.44 -5.13
N GLN A 104 -20.21 -9.04 -4.10
CA GLN A 104 -19.70 -8.99 -2.73
C GLN A 104 -18.62 -10.07 -2.50
N TYR A 105 -17.46 -9.67 -1.99
CA TYR A 105 -16.43 -10.54 -1.48
C TYR A 105 -16.87 -11.30 -0.22
N LYS A 106 -16.94 -12.63 -0.34
CA LYS A 106 -17.31 -13.52 0.75
C LYS A 106 -16.06 -14.08 1.43
N PHE A 107 -15.65 -13.46 2.53
CA PHE A 107 -14.52 -13.88 3.37
C PHE A 107 -14.61 -15.30 3.94
N ALA A 108 -15.82 -15.85 4.08
CA ALA A 108 -16.06 -17.02 4.93
C ALA A 108 -15.80 -18.38 4.24
N ASN A 109 -15.54 -18.42 2.94
CA ASN A 109 -15.41 -19.68 2.22
C ASN A 109 -13.93 -19.98 1.95
N LYS A 110 -13.31 -20.83 2.80
CA LYS A 110 -12.05 -21.48 2.42
C LYS A 110 -12.24 -22.14 1.04
N PRO A 111 -11.26 -22.05 0.14
CA PRO A 111 -11.35 -22.69 -1.17
C PRO A 111 -11.61 -24.18 -1.01
N SER A 112 -12.62 -24.68 -1.72
CA SER A 112 -12.89 -26.12 -1.82
C SER A 112 -11.94 -26.83 -2.79
N SER A 113 -11.14 -26.07 -3.54
CA SER A 113 -10.19 -26.54 -4.53
C SER A 113 -8.88 -25.77 -4.39
N ASN A 114 -7.77 -26.44 -4.73
CA ASN A 114 -6.48 -25.76 -4.92
C ASN A 114 -6.28 -25.29 -6.37
N VAL A 115 -7.27 -25.45 -7.25
CA VAL A 115 -7.27 -24.99 -8.63
C VAL A 115 -8.10 -23.71 -8.75
N PHE A 116 -7.53 -22.69 -9.38
CA PHE A 116 -8.12 -21.37 -9.54
C PHE A 116 -8.05 -20.95 -11.01
N THR A 117 -9.20 -20.56 -11.55
CA THR A 117 -9.31 -19.98 -12.89
C THR A 117 -9.15 -18.46 -12.79
N SER A 118 -8.33 -17.91 -13.67
CA SER A 118 -8.14 -16.47 -13.90
C SER A 118 -8.31 -16.20 -15.39
N GLU A 119 -8.58 -14.96 -15.75
CA GLU A 119 -8.54 -14.55 -17.15
C GLU A 119 -7.18 -14.91 -17.79
N GLY A 120 -7.25 -15.69 -18.87
CA GLY A 120 -6.10 -16.12 -19.67
C GLY A 120 -5.36 -17.36 -19.17
N MET A 121 -5.62 -17.88 -17.95
CA MET A 121 -5.06 -19.16 -17.51
C MET A 121 -5.69 -19.74 -16.23
N THR A 122 -5.49 -21.04 -16.03
CA THR A 122 -5.80 -21.74 -14.78
C THR A 122 -4.51 -22.07 -14.03
N VAL A 123 -4.50 -21.91 -12.72
CA VAL A 123 -3.37 -22.29 -11.86
C VAL A 123 -3.81 -23.23 -10.74
N ARG A 124 -2.90 -24.10 -10.30
CA ARG A 124 -3.05 -24.95 -9.12
C ARG A 124 -2.04 -24.53 -8.06
N LEU A 125 -2.48 -24.42 -6.81
CA LEU A 125 -1.60 -24.21 -5.66
C LEU A 125 -0.95 -25.52 -5.23
N ASP A 126 0.36 -25.44 -5.05
CA ASP A 126 1.22 -26.48 -4.54
C ASP A 126 1.87 -26.02 -3.24
N THR A 127 1.72 -26.77 -2.16
CA THR A 127 2.25 -26.37 -0.84
C THR A 127 3.73 -26.70 -0.74
N VAL A 128 4.56 -25.65 -0.65
CA VAL A 128 6.03 -25.74 -0.59
C VAL A 128 6.53 -25.76 0.84
N ALA A 129 5.85 -25.05 1.75
CA ALA A 129 6.20 -25.06 3.16
C ALA A 129 5.01 -24.65 4.03
N SER A 130 5.04 -25.07 5.29
CA SER A 130 4.00 -24.80 6.28
C SER A 130 4.57 -24.66 7.69
N GLY A 131 3.69 -24.41 8.66
CA GLY A 131 4.05 -24.31 10.07
C GLY A 131 4.79 -23.02 10.40
N PHE A 132 4.53 -21.95 9.65
CA PHE A 132 4.95 -20.59 10.01
C PHE A 132 3.86 -19.91 10.84
N LYS A 133 4.24 -18.87 11.58
CA LYS A 133 3.29 -17.95 12.21
C LYS A 133 2.95 -16.81 11.25
N SER A 134 3.95 -16.11 10.73
CA SER A 134 3.77 -15.02 9.76
C SER A 134 4.98 -14.96 8.81
N PRO A 135 5.00 -15.77 7.73
CA PRO A 135 6.10 -15.81 6.77
C PRO A 135 6.18 -14.51 5.95
N TRP A 136 7.17 -13.66 6.22
CA TRP A 136 7.18 -12.25 5.81
C TRP A 136 7.99 -11.95 4.55
N GLY A 137 9.25 -12.40 4.50
CA GLY A 137 10.19 -12.27 3.38
C GLY A 137 10.53 -13.64 2.79
N LEU A 138 10.74 -13.68 1.48
CA LEU A 138 11.09 -14.88 0.71
C LEU A 138 12.26 -14.57 -0.21
N ALA A 139 13.35 -15.34 -0.13
CA ALA A 139 14.50 -15.18 -1.03
C ALA A 139 15.02 -16.54 -1.50
N PHE A 140 15.18 -16.72 -2.81
CA PHE A 140 15.65 -17.98 -3.39
C PHE A 140 17.17 -18.04 -3.47
N LEU A 141 17.74 -19.11 -2.94
CA LEU A 141 19.16 -19.42 -3.07
C LEU A 141 19.45 -20.07 -4.43
N PRO A 142 20.69 -19.97 -4.95
CA PRO A 142 21.05 -20.54 -6.26
C PRO A 142 20.85 -22.06 -6.39
N ASP A 143 20.80 -22.79 -5.28
CA ASP A 143 20.55 -24.23 -5.26
C ASP A 143 19.05 -24.60 -5.34
N GLY A 144 18.18 -23.60 -5.37
CA GLY A 144 16.72 -23.74 -5.42
C GLY A 144 16.06 -23.89 -4.05
N SER A 145 16.82 -23.86 -2.94
CA SER A 145 16.24 -23.69 -1.61
C SER A 145 15.82 -22.23 -1.38
N MET A 146 15.00 -21.99 -0.36
CA MET A 146 14.41 -20.67 -0.10
C MET A 146 14.64 -20.26 1.34
N LEU A 147 15.09 -19.03 1.55
CA LEU A 147 15.07 -18.38 2.86
C LEU A 147 13.68 -17.80 3.11
N VAL A 148 13.15 -18.05 4.31
CA VAL A 148 11.86 -17.54 4.77
C VAL A 148 12.05 -16.91 6.14
N THR A 149 11.79 -15.61 6.25
CA THR A 149 11.69 -14.94 7.54
C THR A 149 10.29 -15.14 8.13
N ASP A 150 10.22 -15.42 9.41
CA ASP A 150 8.98 -15.38 10.18
C ASP A 150 8.99 -14.13 11.07
N ARG A 151 7.88 -13.39 11.10
CA ARG A 151 7.75 -12.17 11.90
C ARG A 151 8.02 -12.40 13.40
N THR A 152 7.94 -13.65 13.87
CA THR A 152 8.34 -14.02 15.24
C THR A 152 9.81 -13.76 15.57
N GLY A 153 10.68 -13.57 14.56
CA GLY A 153 12.13 -13.39 14.74
C GLY A 153 12.98 -14.50 14.15
N ASP A 154 12.34 -15.54 13.59
CA ASP A 154 13.04 -16.72 13.10
C ASP A 154 13.34 -16.64 11.61
N LEU A 155 14.56 -17.00 11.22
CA LEU A 155 14.94 -17.24 9.83
C LEU A 155 14.98 -18.74 9.56
N TYR A 156 14.34 -19.17 8.48
CA TYR A 156 14.33 -20.57 8.05
C TYR A 156 14.90 -20.73 6.65
N ARG A 157 15.55 -21.85 6.39
CA ARG A 157 15.80 -22.37 5.04
C ARG A 157 14.81 -23.49 4.76
N VAL A 158 14.12 -23.38 3.65
CA VAL A 158 13.20 -24.38 3.11
C VAL A 158 13.90 -25.07 1.95
N GLU A 159 14.16 -26.36 2.13
CA GLU A 159 14.82 -27.23 1.15
C GLU A 159 13.76 -27.95 0.29
N LYS A 160 14.22 -28.67 -0.74
CA LYS A 160 13.33 -29.51 -1.55
C LYS A 160 12.63 -30.55 -0.66
N GLY A 161 11.36 -30.84 -0.92
CA GLY A 161 10.58 -31.78 -0.12
C GLY A 161 9.99 -31.18 1.17
N ASN A 162 9.93 -29.86 1.28
CA ASN A 162 9.30 -29.11 2.36
C ASN A 162 10.02 -29.21 3.72
N GLN A 163 11.28 -29.65 3.72
CA GLN A 163 12.13 -29.66 4.91
C GLN A 163 12.48 -28.22 5.31
N LYS A 164 12.29 -27.90 6.58
CA LYS A 164 12.51 -26.57 7.15
C LYS A 164 13.58 -26.62 8.22
N THR A 165 14.67 -25.87 8.02
CA THR A 165 15.80 -25.77 8.95
C THR A 165 15.88 -24.34 9.50
N LYS A 166 15.88 -24.19 10.82
CA LYS A 166 16.05 -22.87 11.46
C LYS A 166 17.51 -22.43 11.40
N LEU A 167 17.75 -21.19 10.98
CA LEU A 167 19.07 -20.58 10.93
C LEU A 167 19.36 -19.82 12.24
N THR A 168 20.64 -19.74 12.60
CA THR A 168 21.12 -19.02 13.79
C THR A 168 21.91 -17.76 13.40
N GLY A 169 22.15 -16.87 14.37
CA GLY A 169 22.93 -15.65 14.15
C GLY A 169 22.15 -14.48 13.52
N GLY A 170 20.82 -14.56 13.47
CA GLY A 170 19.95 -13.43 13.09
C GLY A 170 19.89 -12.34 14.17
N PRO A 171 19.35 -11.15 13.84
CA PRO A 171 19.26 -10.04 14.77
C PRO A 171 18.27 -10.33 15.91
N THR A 172 18.47 -9.69 17.06
CA THR A 172 17.40 -9.57 18.06
C THR A 172 16.34 -8.60 17.57
N VAL A 173 15.08 -9.02 17.58
CA VAL A 173 13.96 -8.25 17.04
C VAL A 173 12.91 -7.95 18.10
N LEU A 174 12.12 -6.89 17.87
CA LEU A 174 10.89 -6.65 18.61
C LEU A 174 9.68 -7.22 17.86
N ALA A 175 9.34 -8.47 18.13
CA ALA A 175 8.19 -9.17 17.54
C ALA A 175 6.85 -8.77 18.20
N GLU A 176 6.48 -7.50 18.11
CA GLU A 176 5.23 -6.94 18.64
C GLU A 176 4.51 -6.11 17.57
N GLY A 177 3.17 -6.20 17.53
CA GLY A 177 2.35 -5.49 16.55
C GLY A 177 2.71 -5.89 15.11
N GLN A 178 3.17 -4.91 14.32
CA GLN A 178 3.64 -5.13 12.95
C GLN A 178 5.16 -5.38 12.86
N GLY A 179 5.88 -5.32 13.99
CA GLY A 179 7.33 -5.52 14.04
C GLY A 179 7.70 -7.01 14.15
N GLY A 180 8.96 -7.31 13.84
CA GLY A 180 9.52 -8.66 13.86
C GLY A 180 10.82 -8.75 13.07
N LEU A 181 11.18 -9.97 12.68
CA LEU A 181 12.07 -10.17 11.54
C LEU A 181 11.23 -10.02 10.27
N LEU A 182 11.65 -9.13 9.38
CA LEU A 182 10.85 -8.66 8.26
C LEU A 182 11.44 -9.20 6.97
N ASP A 183 12.15 -8.41 6.16
CA ASP A 183 12.57 -8.88 4.84
C ASP A 183 13.81 -9.75 4.89
N VAL A 184 13.99 -10.53 3.83
CA VAL A 184 15.27 -11.13 3.46
C VAL A 184 15.53 -10.88 1.99
N GLU A 185 16.71 -10.36 1.66
CA GLU A 185 17.13 -10.13 0.28
C GLU A 185 18.56 -10.64 0.10
N LEU A 186 18.86 -11.25 -1.06
CA LEU A 186 20.21 -11.68 -1.38
C LEU A 186 20.99 -10.55 -2.02
N HIS A 187 22.31 -10.50 -1.79
CA HIS A 187 23.16 -9.67 -2.61
C HIS A 187 23.09 -10.08 -4.10
N PRO A 188 23.16 -9.16 -5.08
CA PRO A 188 23.16 -9.52 -6.51
C PRO A 188 24.28 -10.51 -6.90
N ASP A 189 25.47 -10.36 -6.32
CA ASP A 189 26.59 -11.32 -6.42
C ASP A 189 26.59 -12.42 -5.32
N PHE A 190 25.43 -12.84 -4.80
CA PHE A 190 25.33 -13.83 -3.71
C PHE A 190 26.18 -15.08 -3.98
N ALA A 191 26.18 -15.60 -5.21
CA ALA A 191 26.98 -16.77 -5.60
C ALA A 191 28.48 -16.64 -5.29
N LYS A 192 29.02 -15.41 -5.20
CA LYS A 192 30.43 -15.14 -4.89
C LYS A 192 30.67 -14.77 -3.42
N ASN A 193 29.75 -14.02 -2.81
CA ASN A 193 30.00 -13.41 -1.49
C ASN A 193 29.13 -13.97 -0.35
N GLN A 194 28.09 -14.72 -0.68
CA GLN A 194 27.11 -15.30 0.26
C GLN A 194 26.43 -14.26 1.16
N LEU A 195 26.37 -12.99 0.74
CA LEU A 195 25.80 -11.92 1.55
C LEU A 195 24.27 -11.87 1.45
N ILE A 196 23.62 -11.82 2.60
CA ILE A 196 22.17 -11.59 2.73
C ILE A 196 21.91 -10.34 3.57
N TYR A 197 20.72 -9.77 3.37
CA TYR A 197 20.24 -8.59 4.06
C TYR A 197 18.93 -8.93 4.76
N LEU A 198 18.85 -8.58 6.04
CA LEU A 198 17.67 -8.78 6.87
C LEU A 198 17.20 -7.43 7.37
N SER A 199 15.95 -7.08 7.09
CA SER A 199 15.31 -5.95 7.76
C SER A 199 14.51 -6.43 8.97
N TYR A 200 14.49 -5.63 10.03
CA TYR A 200 13.85 -6.02 11.29
C TYR A 200 13.45 -4.81 12.13
N SER A 201 12.59 -5.05 13.11
CA SER A 201 12.31 -4.08 14.17
C SER A 201 13.41 -4.12 15.23
N ALA A 202 14.40 -3.24 15.11
CA ALA A 202 15.41 -3.05 16.15
C ALA A 202 14.75 -2.49 17.43
N VAL A 203 15.32 -2.85 18.59
CA VAL A 203 14.80 -2.47 19.91
C VAL A 203 15.87 -1.75 20.71
N LYS A 204 15.45 -0.66 21.37
CA LYS A 204 16.28 0.10 22.31
C LYS A 204 15.48 0.35 23.57
N GLN A 205 16.10 0.11 24.73
CA GLN A 205 15.55 0.50 26.02
C GLN A 205 16.03 1.90 26.37
N GLU A 206 15.12 2.80 26.74
CA GLU A 206 15.43 4.16 27.18
C GLU A 206 14.61 4.49 28.42
N GLY A 207 15.24 4.42 29.60
CA GLY A 207 14.53 4.45 30.87
C GLY A 207 13.51 3.30 30.97
N SER A 208 12.26 3.61 31.30
CA SER A 208 11.15 2.65 31.30
C SER A 208 10.60 2.33 29.91
N ASP A 209 10.99 3.08 28.89
CA ASP A 209 10.40 2.96 27.56
C ASP A 209 11.14 1.94 26.69
N LYS A 210 10.35 1.06 26.06
CA LYS A 210 10.81 0.12 25.04
C LYS A 210 10.52 0.71 23.66
N LEU A 211 11.55 1.25 23.03
CA LEU A 211 11.47 1.90 21.73
C LEU A 211 11.87 0.93 20.61
N SER A 212 11.37 1.18 19.40
CA SER A 212 11.77 0.43 18.22
C SER A 212 11.82 1.26 16.94
N THR A 213 12.57 0.76 15.98
CA THR A 213 12.69 1.32 14.63
C THR A 213 12.93 0.24 13.59
N THR A 214 12.91 0.61 12.30
CA THR A 214 13.35 -0.26 11.21
C THR A 214 14.87 -0.23 11.09
N ALA A 215 15.50 -1.39 11.05
CA ALA A 215 16.94 -1.54 10.85
C ALA A 215 17.23 -2.59 9.76
N VAL A 216 18.43 -2.54 9.19
CA VAL A 216 18.93 -3.52 8.22
C VAL A 216 20.28 -4.05 8.66
N MET A 217 20.37 -5.38 8.79
CA MET A 217 21.59 -6.13 9.04
C MET A 217 22.02 -6.83 7.76
N ARG A 218 23.30 -6.70 7.42
CA ARG A 218 23.98 -7.53 6.43
C ARG A 218 24.75 -8.64 7.13
N ALA A 219 24.73 -9.86 6.60
CA ALA A 219 25.49 -10.99 7.11
C ALA A 219 25.91 -11.94 5.97
N LYS A 220 26.91 -12.78 6.20
CA LYS A 220 27.22 -13.93 5.33
C LYS A 220 26.41 -15.15 5.74
N LEU A 221 25.84 -15.86 4.78
CA LEU A 221 25.22 -17.16 4.99
C LEU A 221 26.28 -18.27 4.93
N ALA A 222 26.53 -18.94 6.05
CA ALA A 222 27.49 -20.04 6.17
C ALA A 222 26.79 -21.31 6.70
N GLY A 223 26.35 -22.17 5.78
CA GLY A 223 25.57 -23.36 6.15
C GLY A 223 24.22 -23.00 6.76
N THR A 224 24.05 -23.25 8.05
CA THR A 224 22.84 -22.94 8.84
C THR A 224 23.04 -21.77 9.81
N ALA A 225 24.15 -21.04 9.70
CA ALA A 225 24.45 -19.88 10.52
C ALA A 225 24.65 -18.62 9.67
N LEU A 226 24.30 -17.48 10.25
CA LEU A 226 24.74 -16.19 9.77
C LEU A 226 26.05 -15.81 10.49
N THR A 227 27.01 -15.26 9.76
CA THR A 227 28.29 -14.76 10.27
C THR A 227 28.57 -13.36 9.74
N ASP A 228 29.60 -12.69 10.26
CA ASP A 228 30.02 -11.35 9.84
C ASP A 228 28.86 -10.32 9.85
N GLN A 229 28.01 -10.38 10.90
CA GLN A 229 26.87 -9.48 11.04
C GLN A 229 27.31 -8.02 11.14
N LYS A 230 26.70 -7.16 10.33
CA LYS A 230 26.88 -5.72 10.39
C LYS A 230 25.55 -5.03 10.19
N VAL A 231 25.15 -4.17 11.13
CA VAL A 231 24.04 -3.24 10.92
C VAL A 231 24.50 -2.14 9.97
N ILE A 232 23.81 -1.99 8.84
CA ILE A 232 24.17 -1.03 7.78
C ILE A 232 23.18 0.13 7.67
N PHE A 233 22.03 0.03 8.35
CA PHE A 233 21.02 1.08 8.40
C PHE A 233 20.18 0.94 9.67
N GLU A 234 19.91 2.06 10.33
CA GLU A 234 18.93 2.19 11.41
C GLU A 234 18.17 3.49 11.20
N ALA A 235 16.85 3.42 11.09
CA ALA A 235 16.01 4.60 10.93
C ALA A 235 15.88 5.36 12.25
N LEU A 236 16.00 6.68 12.22
CA LEU A 236 15.84 7.55 13.37
C LEU A 236 14.65 8.53 13.19
N PRO A 237 14.02 8.93 14.31
CA PRO A 237 14.24 8.46 15.67
C PRO A 237 13.54 7.12 15.96
N TYR A 238 13.98 6.45 17.02
CA TYR A 238 13.26 5.33 17.63
C TYR A 238 11.92 5.80 18.22
N ALA A 239 10.89 4.93 18.22
CA ALA A 239 9.55 5.27 18.68
C ALA A 239 8.88 4.18 19.54
N LYS A 240 7.92 4.56 20.40
CA LYS A 240 7.12 3.64 21.23
C LYS A 240 6.07 2.85 20.45
N THR A 241 5.72 3.30 19.25
CA THR A 241 4.71 2.66 18.39
C THR A 241 5.17 1.27 17.91
N ARG A 242 4.21 0.41 17.56
CA ARG A 242 4.44 -0.91 16.95
C ARG A 242 3.86 -1.02 15.54
N HIS A 243 3.58 0.12 14.89
CA HIS A 243 2.96 0.20 13.57
C HIS A 243 3.87 0.88 12.55
N HIS A 244 3.68 0.51 11.28
CA HIS A 244 4.26 1.12 10.09
C HIS A 244 5.78 1.04 10.05
N TYR A 245 6.35 -0.17 10.04
CA TYR A 245 7.79 -0.36 9.86
C TYR A 245 8.23 -0.20 8.39
N GLY A 246 7.32 -0.42 7.44
CA GLY A 246 7.69 -0.61 6.03
C GLY A 246 8.54 -1.87 5.87
N SER A 247 9.84 -1.66 5.67
CA SER A 247 10.93 -2.64 5.74
C SER A 247 11.17 -3.51 4.53
N ARG A 248 10.64 -3.19 3.35
CA ARG A 248 11.02 -3.91 2.12
C ARG A 248 12.44 -3.52 1.68
N LEU A 249 13.18 -4.49 1.17
CA LEU A 249 14.50 -4.36 0.58
C LEU A 249 14.43 -4.70 -0.91
N GLU A 250 15.16 -3.98 -1.75
CA GLU A 250 15.26 -4.29 -3.19
C GLU A 250 16.60 -3.74 -3.71
N PHE A 251 17.35 -4.56 -4.44
CA PHE A 251 18.51 -4.08 -5.18
C PHE A 251 18.12 -3.59 -6.58
N ASP A 252 18.65 -2.45 -7.00
CA ASP A 252 18.55 -2.05 -8.40
C ASP A 252 19.63 -2.71 -9.27
N LYS A 253 19.51 -2.53 -10.59
CA LYS A 253 20.47 -3.06 -11.57
C LYS A 253 21.88 -2.44 -11.47
N LYS A 254 22.08 -1.41 -10.63
CA LYS A 254 23.35 -0.74 -10.39
C LYS A 254 23.98 -1.17 -9.05
N GLY A 255 23.33 -2.05 -8.29
CA GLY A 255 23.82 -2.55 -7.01
C GLY A 255 23.52 -1.64 -5.82
N PHE A 256 22.61 -0.67 -5.97
CA PHE A 256 22.14 0.11 -4.82
C PHE A 256 21.00 -0.62 -4.12
N LEU A 257 21.03 -0.61 -2.78
CA LEU A 257 19.99 -1.16 -1.93
C LEU A 257 18.97 -0.07 -1.60
N TYR A 258 17.70 -0.33 -1.94
CA TYR A 258 16.57 0.50 -1.53
C TYR A 258 15.92 -0.08 -0.29
N ILE A 259 15.49 0.79 0.62
CA ILE A 259 14.90 0.42 1.91
C ILE A 259 13.65 1.25 2.14
N THR A 260 12.52 0.60 2.39
CA THR A 260 11.29 1.32 2.76
C THR A 260 11.17 1.49 4.27
N VAL A 261 10.76 2.67 4.73
CA VAL A 261 10.51 2.94 6.16
C VAL A 261 9.17 3.66 6.30
N GLY A 262 8.24 3.04 7.03
CA GLY A 262 6.94 3.66 7.31
C GLY A 262 7.03 4.85 8.25
N ASP A 263 5.96 5.64 8.31
CA ASP A 263 5.85 6.88 9.09
C ASP A 263 5.74 6.68 10.60
N ARG A 264 5.78 5.42 11.07
CA ARG A 264 5.65 5.05 12.49
C ARG A 264 4.34 5.54 13.16
N GLY A 265 3.32 5.88 12.39
CA GLY A 265 2.06 6.46 12.89
C GLY A 265 2.22 7.88 13.44
N SER A 266 3.21 8.64 12.96
CA SER A 266 3.39 10.05 13.25
C SER A 266 3.31 10.86 11.96
N GLU A 267 2.14 10.84 11.33
CA GLU A 267 1.90 11.35 10.00
C GLU A 267 2.20 12.86 9.87
N GLN A 268 1.98 13.65 10.92
CA GLN A 268 2.21 15.11 10.88
C GLN A 268 3.69 15.52 10.92
N GLN A 269 4.59 14.60 11.29
CA GLN A 269 6.01 14.91 11.47
C GLN A 269 6.89 14.11 10.52
N ASN A 270 6.74 12.78 10.52
CA ASN A 270 7.69 11.88 9.90
C ASN A 270 7.73 12.02 8.36
N PRO A 271 6.63 11.86 7.62
CA PRO A 271 6.65 11.74 6.16
C PRO A 271 7.27 12.93 5.45
N GLN A 272 6.96 14.16 5.89
CA GLN A 272 7.37 15.40 5.23
C GLN A 272 8.70 15.96 5.75
N SER A 273 9.13 15.61 6.96
CA SER A 273 10.41 16.08 7.49
C SER A 273 11.58 15.27 6.91
N LEU A 274 12.62 15.96 6.46
CA LEU A 274 13.81 15.34 5.87
C LEU A 274 14.90 15.04 6.91
N ASP A 275 14.80 15.54 8.14
CA ASP A 275 15.69 15.23 9.27
C ASP A 275 15.26 13.96 10.03
N ARG A 276 14.37 13.17 9.44
CA ARG A 276 13.83 11.91 9.98
C ARG A 276 13.75 10.86 8.89
N ASP A 277 14.03 9.62 9.25
CA ASP A 277 14.04 8.48 8.32
C ASP A 277 12.66 7.85 8.11
N ALA A 278 11.70 8.14 8.99
CA ALA A 278 10.36 7.58 8.88
C ALA A 278 9.54 8.22 7.74
N GLY A 279 8.75 7.40 7.04
CA GLY A 279 7.92 7.83 5.91
C GLY A 279 8.71 8.11 4.63
N LYS A 280 9.71 7.27 4.34
CA LYS A 280 10.72 7.45 3.29
C LYS A 280 10.99 6.16 2.51
N VAL A 281 11.57 6.32 1.33
CA VAL A 281 12.41 5.30 0.70
C VAL A 281 13.86 5.80 0.77
N HIS A 282 14.77 4.96 1.27
CA HIS A 282 16.20 5.24 1.33
C HIS A 282 16.95 4.48 0.24
N ARG A 283 18.12 4.99 -0.16
CA ARG A 283 19.04 4.34 -1.11
C ARG A 283 20.46 4.34 -0.56
N LEU A 284 21.07 3.17 -0.48
CA LEU A 284 22.41 2.94 0.07
C LEU A 284 23.27 2.13 -0.92
N HIS A 285 24.59 2.18 -0.73
CA HIS A 285 25.45 1.08 -1.19
C HIS A 285 25.14 -0.19 -0.38
N ASP A 286 25.53 -1.34 -0.92
CA ASP A 286 25.40 -2.67 -0.29
C ASP A 286 26.08 -2.77 1.09
N ASP A 287 27.04 -1.90 1.39
CA ASP A 287 27.75 -1.85 2.68
C ASP A 287 27.27 -0.78 3.67
N GLY A 288 26.21 -0.06 3.31
CA GLY A 288 25.61 1.02 4.10
C GLY A 288 26.18 2.41 3.82
N ARG A 289 27.22 2.55 2.97
CA ARG A 289 27.68 3.88 2.56
C ARG A 289 26.60 4.63 1.80
N ILE A 290 26.62 5.96 1.93
CA ILE A 290 25.70 6.84 1.21
C ILE A 290 26.21 7.07 -0.23
N PRO A 291 25.39 6.82 -1.27
CA PRO A 291 25.71 7.20 -2.63
C PRO A 291 25.88 8.72 -2.76
N ALA A 292 26.99 9.16 -3.34
CA ALA A 292 27.30 10.59 -3.47
C ALA A 292 26.28 11.36 -4.33
N ASP A 293 25.54 10.65 -5.19
CA ASP A 293 24.49 11.22 -6.04
C ASP A 293 23.10 11.13 -5.39
N ASN A 294 22.96 10.75 -4.12
CA ASN A 294 21.65 10.82 -3.43
C ASN A 294 21.11 12.27 -3.42
N PRO A 295 19.78 12.46 -3.51
CA PRO A 295 19.19 13.77 -3.76
C PRO A 295 19.43 14.80 -2.65
N PHE A 296 19.67 14.35 -1.42
CA PHE A 296 19.74 15.24 -0.26
C PHE A 296 21.12 15.30 0.40
N VAL A 297 22.18 14.75 -0.22
CA VAL A 297 23.54 14.71 0.36
C VAL A 297 24.09 16.10 0.67
N ALA A 298 23.79 17.09 -0.17
CA ALA A 298 24.23 18.48 0.04
C ALA A 298 23.36 19.25 1.04
N ASN A 299 22.19 18.74 1.43
CA ASN A 299 21.29 19.38 2.36
C ASN A 299 21.64 18.98 3.80
N LYS A 300 22.26 19.90 4.54
CA LYS A 300 22.71 19.69 5.93
C LYS A 300 21.57 19.42 6.93
N SER A 301 20.34 19.75 6.57
CA SER A 301 19.15 19.51 7.39
C SER A 301 18.38 18.26 6.98
N ALA A 302 18.90 17.47 6.03
CA ALA A 302 18.27 16.24 5.58
C ALA A 302 19.18 15.03 5.87
N HIS A 303 18.56 13.89 6.13
CA HIS A 303 19.29 12.63 6.16
C HIS A 303 19.70 12.24 4.74
N PRO A 304 21.00 11.98 4.51
CA PRO A 304 21.54 11.89 3.15
C PRO A 304 21.21 10.55 2.46
N SER A 305 20.68 9.57 3.20
CA SER A 305 20.18 8.29 2.69
C SER A 305 18.82 8.40 1.99
N ILE A 306 18.05 9.46 2.25
CA ILE A 306 16.70 9.63 1.70
C ILE A 306 16.77 9.72 0.17
N TYR A 307 15.93 8.93 -0.50
CA TYR A 307 15.75 8.95 -1.95
C TYR A 307 14.41 9.57 -2.34
N SER A 308 13.32 9.22 -1.64
CA SER A 308 12.00 9.84 -1.73
C SER A 308 11.33 9.94 -0.35
N TYR A 309 10.31 10.79 -0.25
CA TYR A 309 9.63 11.08 1.00
C TYR A 309 8.11 11.27 0.83
N GLY A 310 7.39 11.50 1.93
CA GLY A 310 5.94 11.63 1.89
C GLY A 310 5.21 10.30 1.75
N HIS A 311 5.75 9.24 2.38
CA HIS A 311 5.12 7.91 2.41
C HIS A 311 4.49 7.63 3.78
N ARG A 312 3.41 6.83 3.80
CA ARG A 312 2.74 6.34 5.01
C ARG A 312 3.31 5.02 5.49
N ASN A 313 3.07 3.92 4.78
CA ASN A 313 3.56 2.59 5.16
C ASN A 313 3.83 1.71 3.93
N PRO A 314 4.95 1.97 3.22
CA PRO A 314 5.38 1.18 2.07
C PRO A 314 5.77 -0.25 2.46
N GLN A 315 4.91 -1.22 2.15
CA GLN A 315 5.04 -2.62 2.59
C GLN A 315 5.67 -3.54 1.53
N GLY A 316 5.53 -3.19 0.25
CA GLY A 316 6.13 -3.91 -0.87
C GLY A 316 6.86 -2.96 -1.80
N MET A 317 7.85 -3.52 -2.46
CA MET A 317 8.80 -2.88 -3.35
C MET A 317 9.28 -3.97 -4.31
N THR A 318 9.45 -3.64 -5.58
CA THR A 318 10.00 -4.56 -6.57
C THR A 318 10.63 -3.76 -7.70
N LEU A 319 11.70 -4.29 -8.29
CA LEU A 319 12.27 -3.76 -9.51
C LEU A 319 11.39 -4.12 -10.71
N ASN A 320 10.97 -3.11 -11.47
CA ASN A 320 10.37 -3.35 -12.78
C ASN A 320 11.42 -3.96 -13.72
N PRO A 321 11.23 -5.19 -14.21
CA PRO A 321 12.26 -5.91 -14.96
C PRO A 321 12.57 -5.25 -16.31
N ALA A 322 11.58 -4.61 -16.93
CA ALA A 322 11.72 -3.96 -18.23
C ALA A 322 12.45 -2.62 -18.11
N THR A 323 12.04 -1.76 -17.18
CA THR A 323 12.55 -0.38 -17.06
C THR A 323 13.70 -0.23 -16.07
N GLY A 324 13.82 -1.15 -15.11
CA GLY A 324 14.73 -1.03 -13.97
C GLY A 324 14.31 0.02 -12.94
N ALA A 325 13.07 0.55 -13.03
CA ALA A 325 12.52 1.45 -12.03
C ALA A 325 12.09 0.67 -10.78
N ILE A 326 12.29 1.25 -9.60
CA ILE A 326 11.77 0.71 -8.34
C ILE A 326 10.30 1.10 -8.22
N TRP A 327 9.45 0.12 -8.00
CA TRP A 327 8.02 0.30 -7.75
C TRP A 327 7.74 -0.03 -6.30
N THR A 328 6.80 0.67 -5.69
CA THR A 328 6.32 0.39 -4.33
C THR A 328 4.81 0.34 -4.32
N HIS A 329 4.26 -0.29 -3.30
CA HIS A 329 2.91 0.00 -2.87
C HIS A 329 2.92 0.34 -1.38
N GLU A 330 1.88 1.00 -0.90
CA GLU A 330 1.77 1.38 0.51
C GLU A 330 0.36 1.29 1.05
N HIS A 331 0.24 1.13 2.37
CA HIS A 331 -1.05 1.20 3.05
C HIS A 331 -1.45 2.65 3.25
N GLY A 332 -2.63 3.00 2.75
CA GLY A 332 -3.38 4.17 3.18
C GLY A 332 -4.01 3.95 4.56
N PRO A 333 -4.72 4.96 5.10
CA PRO A 333 -5.46 4.85 6.35
C PRO A 333 -6.72 3.99 6.18
N ARG A 334 -7.92 4.56 6.31
CA ARG A 334 -9.16 3.89 5.92
C ARG A 334 -9.45 4.17 4.44
N GLY A 335 -8.88 3.34 3.56
CA GLY A 335 -8.85 3.63 2.12
C GLY A 335 -7.54 4.28 1.70
N GLY A 336 -7.33 4.38 0.38
CA GLY A 336 -6.19 5.10 -0.20
C GLY A 336 -4.88 4.34 -0.13
N ASP A 337 -4.93 3.00 -0.21
CA ASP A 337 -3.72 2.24 -0.53
C ASP A 337 -3.29 2.58 -1.95
N GLU A 338 -1.99 2.56 -2.26
CA GLU A 338 -1.46 3.10 -3.52
C GLU A 338 -0.39 2.19 -4.15
N ILE A 339 -0.21 2.28 -5.48
CA ILE A 339 1.01 1.84 -6.19
C ILE A 339 1.73 3.06 -6.74
N ASN A 340 3.04 3.12 -6.51
CA ASN A 340 3.92 4.24 -6.85
C ASN A 340 5.15 3.77 -7.62
N ILE A 341 5.63 4.57 -8.58
CA ILE A 341 6.98 4.41 -9.17
C ILE A 341 7.91 5.35 -8.42
N VAL A 342 8.92 4.82 -7.72
CA VAL A 342 9.83 5.59 -6.87
C VAL A 342 10.75 6.48 -7.72
N LYS A 343 10.66 7.80 -7.52
CA LYS A 343 11.44 8.81 -8.23
C LYS A 343 12.40 9.51 -7.27
N LYS A 344 13.58 9.84 -7.77
CA LYS A 344 14.60 10.60 -7.04
C LYS A 344 14.01 11.95 -6.58
N SER A 345 14.23 12.30 -5.31
CA SER A 345 13.78 13.55 -4.66
C SER A 345 12.26 13.77 -4.59
N ALA A 346 11.44 12.82 -5.05
CA ALA A 346 10.00 13.01 -5.13
C ALA A 346 9.33 12.97 -3.76
N ASN A 347 8.25 13.76 -3.64
CA ASN A 347 7.33 13.79 -2.53
C ASN A 347 6.04 13.05 -2.90
N TYR A 348 5.71 11.96 -2.22
CA TYR A 348 4.47 11.21 -2.43
C TYR A 348 3.30 11.74 -1.60
N GLY A 349 3.54 12.84 -0.88
CA GLY A 349 2.49 13.74 -0.44
C GLY A 349 1.81 13.37 0.87
N TRP A 350 1.96 12.16 1.41
CA TRP A 350 1.38 11.82 2.72
C TRP A 350 1.92 12.73 3.83
N PRO A 351 1.08 13.25 4.76
CA PRO A 351 -0.39 13.20 4.78
C PRO A 351 -1.06 14.44 4.16
N VAL A 352 -0.31 15.31 3.49
CA VAL A 352 -0.82 16.55 2.88
C VAL A 352 -1.85 16.24 1.79
N ILE A 353 -1.58 15.21 0.99
CA ILE A 353 -2.55 14.60 0.09
C ILE A 353 -2.77 13.13 0.48
N CYS A 354 -4.00 12.65 0.36
CA CYS A 354 -4.31 11.21 0.41
C CYS A 354 -5.72 10.94 -0.14
N TYR A 355 -5.94 9.73 -0.65
CA TYR A 355 -7.26 9.28 -1.07
C TYR A 355 -8.09 8.65 0.05
N GLY A 356 -7.47 8.39 1.21
CA GLY A 356 -8.11 7.78 2.37
C GLY A 356 -8.56 8.80 3.42
N ILE A 357 -9.22 8.28 4.45
CA ILE A 357 -9.65 9.06 5.62
C ILE A 357 -9.21 8.42 6.94
N ASN A 358 -9.36 9.15 8.04
CA ASN A 358 -9.08 8.61 9.36
C ASN A 358 -9.99 7.42 9.68
N TYR A 359 -9.53 6.52 10.55
CA TYR A 359 -10.34 5.39 10.99
C TYR A 359 -11.58 5.80 11.77
N ASP A 360 -11.56 6.99 12.36
CA ASP A 360 -12.74 7.61 12.98
C ASP A 360 -13.74 8.13 11.95
N GLY A 361 -13.49 8.09 10.63
CA GLY A 361 -14.43 8.59 9.63
C GLY A 361 -14.18 10.03 9.18
N LYS A 362 -13.32 10.81 9.84
CA LYS A 362 -13.06 12.20 9.44
C LYS A 362 -12.00 12.31 8.35
N PRO A 363 -12.04 13.33 7.48
CA PRO A 363 -10.94 13.61 6.55
C PRO A 363 -9.61 13.81 7.28
N ILE A 364 -8.52 13.29 6.69
CA ILE A 364 -7.14 13.66 7.09
C ILE A 364 -6.76 14.98 6.46
N THR A 365 -7.12 15.13 5.20
CA THR A 365 -6.95 16.30 4.35
C THR A 365 -8.11 16.34 3.37
N ASN A 366 -8.40 17.52 2.82
CA ASN A 366 -9.35 17.69 1.73
C ASN A 366 -8.66 17.67 0.35
N LEU A 367 -7.35 17.39 0.31
CA LEU A 367 -6.56 17.39 -0.91
C LEU A 367 -6.23 15.95 -1.33
N THR A 368 -6.51 15.63 -2.59
CA THR A 368 -6.04 14.40 -3.25
C THR A 368 -4.84 14.66 -4.16
N ALA A 369 -4.60 15.92 -4.51
CA ALA A 369 -3.47 16.37 -5.32
C ALA A 369 -2.99 17.76 -4.87
N LYS A 370 -1.69 18.01 -5.06
CA LYS A 370 -1.05 19.30 -4.81
C LYS A 370 0.20 19.43 -5.67
N GLU A 371 0.48 20.63 -6.16
CA GLU A 371 1.72 20.90 -6.90
C GLU A 371 2.96 20.49 -6.10
N GLY A 372 3.93 19.88 -6.79
CA GLY A 372 5.15 19.36 -6.18
C GLY A 372 5.01 18.00 -5.48
N MET A 373 3.85 17.36 -5.57
CA MET A 373 3.59 16.01 -5.04
C MET A 373 3.21 15.05 -6.16
N GLU A 374 3.77 13.85 -6.11
CA GLU A 374 3.50 12.78 -7.07
C GLU A 374 2.12 12.18 -6.84
N GLN A 375 1.53 11.66 -7.91
CA GLN A 375 0.28 10.91 -7.87
C GLN A 375 0.59 9.42 -8.07
N PRO A 376 -0.19 8.52 -7.44
CA PRO A 376 -0.01 7.09 -7.62
C PRO A 376 -0.50 6.64 -9.00
N LEU A 377 -0.01 5.48 -9.44
CA LEU A 377 -0.51 4.82 -10.66
C LEU A 377 -1.94 4.32 -10.50
N THR A 378 -2.29 3.90 -9.28
CA THR A 378 -3.63 3.49 -8.87
C THR A 378 -3.74 3.63 -7.36
N TYR A 379 -4.97 3.72 -6.87
CA TYR A 379 -5.29 3.60 -5.46
C TYR A 379 -6.49 2.68 -5.23
N TRP A 380 -6.66 2.19 -4.00
CA TRP A 380 -7.79 1.34 -3.62
C TRP A 380 -8.70 1.99 -2.58
N LEU A 381 -9.99 2.02 -2.90
CA LEU A 381 -11.09 2.37 -2.01
C LEU A 381 -12.15 1.27 -2.07
N PRO A 382 -12.30 0.44 -1.02
CA PRO A 382 -11.56 0.45 0.25
C PRO A 382 -10.12 -0.07 0.13
N SER A 383 -9.28 0.26 1.14
CA SER A 383 -7.93 -0.29 1.29
C SER A 383 -7.94 -1.82 1.32
N ILE A 384 -7.14 -2.44 0.47
CA ILE A 384 -6.92 -3.88 0.39
C ILE A 384 -5.87 -4.37 1.39
N GLY A 385 -5.14 -3.46 2.02
CA GLY A 385 -3.97 -3.77 2.84
C GLY A 385 -2.92 -4.50 2.00
N PRO A 386 -2.39 -3.88 0.93
CA PRO A 386 -1.53 -4.56 -0.01
C PRO A 386 -0.26 -5.06 0.70
N SER A 387 0.25 -6.18 0.25
CA SER A 387 1.48 -6.80 0.73
C SER A 387 2.33 -7.22 -0.47
N GLY A 388 3.33 -8.10 -0.29
CA GLY A 388 4.36 -8.37 -1.30
C GLY A 388 3.86 -8.37 -2.75
N MET A 389 4.71 -7.83 -3.62
CA MET A 389 4.40 -7.59 -5.02
C MET A 389 5.50 -8.13 -5.93
N ALA A 390 5.14 -8.64 -7.10
CA ALA A 390 6.11 -9.09 -8.09
C ALA A 390 5.58 -8.95 -9.51
N PHE A 391 6.45 -8.58 -10.44
CA PHE A 391 6.16 -8.68 -11.86
C PHE A 391 6.28 -10.13 -12.34
N VAL A 392 5.33 -10.56 -13.16
CA VAL A 392 5.38 -11.88 -13.80
C VAL A 392 6.29 -11.82 -15.02
N THR A 393 7.48 -12.40 -14.92
CA THR A 393 8.50 -12.38 -15.98
C THR A 393 8.57 -13.66 -16.79
N SER A 394 8.04 -14.76 -16.26
CA SER A 394 8.20 -16.10 -16.82
C SER A 394 7.20 -16.39 -17.94
N SER A 395 7.69 -17.06 -18.99
CA SER A 395 6.86 -17.57 -20.09
C SER A 395 5.92 -18.71 -19.67
N LYS A 396 6.08 -19.26 -18.46
CA LYS A 396 5.13 -20.25 -17.90
C LYS A 396 3.75 -19.66 -17.65
N TYR A 397 3.63 -18.32 -17.54
CA TYR A 397 2.38 -17.61 -17.34
C TYR A 397 2.04 -16.72 -18.54
N PRO A 398 1.73 -17.29 -19.72
CA PRO A 398 1.53 -16.49 -20.93
C PRO A 398 0.43 -15.44 -20.79
N GLY A 399 -0.68 -15.76 -20.13
CA GLY A 399 -1.79 -14.84 -19.88
C GLY A 399 -1.52 -13.77 -18.80
N TRP A 400 -0.41 -13.90 -18.04
CA TRP A 400 -0.05 -12.96 -16.99
C TRP A 400 1.29 -12.25 -17.23
N LYS A 401 1.96 -12.52 -18.36
CA LYS A 401 3.28 -11.96 -18.64
C LYS A 401 3.26 -10.42 -18.54
N ASN A 402 4.23 -9.87 -17.82
CA ASN A 402 4.39 -8.45 -17.49
C ASN A 402 3.34 -7.87 -16.54
N ASN A 403 2.36 -8.64 -16.08
CA ASN A 403 1.43 -8.17 -15.07
C ASN A 403 2.11 -8.06 -13.71
N LEU A 404 1.59 -7.16 -12.89
CA LEU A 404 2.02 -6.97 -11.52
C LEU A 404 1.06 -7.71 -10.60
N MET A 405 1.60 -8.58 -9.75
CA MET A 405 0.83 -9.30 -8.72
C MET A 405 1.01 -8.58 -7.38
N VAL A 406 -0.08 -8.34 -6.65
CA VAL A 406 -0.08 -7.65 -5.35
C VAL A 406 -0.91 -8.44 -4.35
N GLY A 407 -0.32 -8.87 -3.25
CA GLY A 407 -1.03 -9.60 -2.20
C GLY A 407 -2.02 -8.70 -1.45
N SER A 408 -3.14 -9.24 -0.98
CA SER A 408 -4.10 -8.54 -0.12
C SER A 408 -4.19 -9.17 1.27
N LEU A 409 -3.71 -8.46 2.29
CA LEU A 409 -3.85 -8.89 3.68
C LEU A 409 -5.28 -8.80 4.13
N ARG A 410 -5.96 -7.69 3.80
CA ARG A 410 -7.30 -7.44 4.32
C ARG A 410 -8.30 -8.38 3.68
N PHE A 411 -8.26 -8.51 2.36
CA PHE A 411 -9.26 -9.25 1.59
C PHE A 411 -8.84 -10.68 1.22
N GLN A 412 -7.63 -11.14 1.56
CA GLN A 412 -7.23 -12.55 1.37
C GLN A 412 -7.31 -13.02 -0.10
N TYR A 413 -6.92 -12.17 -1.04
CA TYR A 413 -6.80 -12.51 -2.46
C TYR A 413 -5.49 -11.96 -3.03
N LEU A 414 -5.07 -12.50 -4.16
CA LEU A 414 -3.99 -11.94 -4.96
C LEU A 414 -4.61 -11.04 -6.03
N ASN A 415 -4.20 -9.78 -6.09
CA ASN A 415 -4.65 -8.84 -7.10
C ASN A 415 -3.68 -8.86 -8.29
N ARG A 416 -4.17 -9.24 -9.46
CA ARG A 416 -3.44 -9.15 -10.73
C ARG A 416 -3.74 -7.80 -11.36
N CYS A 417 -2.77 -6.89 -11.31
CA CYS A 417 -2.78 -5.65 -12.06
C CYS A 417 -2.31 -5.91 -13.50
N VAL A 418 -3.19 -5.77 -14.48
CA VAL A 418 -2.86 -5.91 -15.89
C VAL A 418 -2.16 -4.65 -16.37
N MET A 419 -0.95 -4.82 -16.90
CA MET A 419 -0.06 -3.71 -17.24
C MET A 419 -0.09 -3.42 -18.74
N ASN A 420 -0.06 -2.13 -19.10
CA ASN A 420 0.29 -1.65 -20.43
C ASN A 420 1.35 -0.56 -20.30
N GLY A 421 2.61 -0.95 -20.50
CA GLY A 421 3.76 -0.14 -20.08
C GLY A 421 3.70 0.12 -18.57
N ASP A 422 3.77 1.38 -18.17
CA ASP A 422 3.70 1.80 -16.77
C ASP A 422 2.26 2.10 -16.29
N LYS A 423 1.24 1.72 -17.06
CA LYS A 423 -0.18 1.93 -16.70
C LYS A 423 -0.84 0.62 -16.28
N ILE A 424 -1.68 0.70 -15.25
CA ILE A 424 -2.59 -0.38 -14.87
C ILE A 424 -3.89 -0.18 -15.63
N VAL A 425 -4.24 -1.11 -16.51
CA VAL A 425 -5.42 -0.99 -17.40
C VAL A 425 -6.64 -1.78 -16.91
N SER A 426 -6.41 -2.83 -16.12
CA SER A 426 -7.46 -3.58 -15.43
C SER A 426 -6.88 -4.31 -14.22
N GLN A 427 -7.77 -4.80 -13.35
CA GLN A 427 -7.39 -5.58 -12.18
C GLN A 427 -8.30 -6.78 -12.02
N GLU A 428 -7.75 -7.89 -11.53
CA GLU A 428 -8.49 -9.11 -11.27
C GLU A 428 -8.11 -9.67 -9.89
N ASN A 429 -9.10 -10.07 -9.10
CA ASN A 429 -8.88 -10.72 -7.81
C ASN A 429 -8.87 -12.25 -7.99
N ILE A 430 -7.72 -12.86 -7.82
CA ILE A 430 -7.48 -14.30 -7.96
C ILE A 430 -7.06 -14.91 -6.60
N LEU A 431 -7.02 -16.24 -6.50
CA LEU A 431 -6.65 -16.95 -5.25
C LEU A 431 -7.45 -16.49 -4.01
N LYS A 432 -8.74 -16.23 -4.16
CA LYS A 432 -9.60 -15.72 -3.07
C LYS A 432 -9.63 -16.70 -1.89
N ASN A 433 -9.56 -16.18 -0.67
CA ASN A 433 -9.67 -16.88 0.62
C ASN A 433 -8.60 -17.95 0.91
N ILE A 434 -7.45 -17.93 0.25
CA ILE A 434 -6.35 -18.87 0.56
C ILE A 434 -5.62 -18.53 1.88
N GLY A 435 -5.93 -17.37 2.47
CA GLY A 435 -5.29 -16.81 3.65
C GLY A 435 -4.89 -15.35 3.43
N ARG A 436 -4.41 -14.69 4.48
CA ARG A 436 -3.94 -13.30 4.39
C ARG A 436 -2.60 -13.25 3.66
N LEU A 437 -2.60 -12.88 2.37
CA LEU A 437 -1.39 -12.85 1.56
C LEU A 437 -0.38 -11.86 2.12
N ARG A 438 0.86 -12.30 2.27
CA ARG A 438 1.95 -11.55 2.90
C ARG A 438 3.10 -11.27 1.94
N ASN A 439 3.52 -12.25 1.15
CA ASN A 439 4.61 -12.10 0.19
C ASN A 439 4.20 -12.67 -1.18
N VAL A 440 4.76 -12.12 -2.25
CA VAL A 440 4.64 -12.58 -3.63
C VAL A 440 6.00 -12.41 -4.28
N THR A 441 6.56 -13.46 -4.87
CA THR A 441 7.87 -13.40 -5.53
C THR A 441 7.95 -14.38 -6.69
N MET A 442 8.84 -14.10 -7.65
CA MET A 442 9.19 -15.02 -8.73
C MET A 442 10.37 -15.90 -8.30
N GLY A 443 10.20 -17.21 -8.37
CA GLY A 443 11.30 -18.16 -8.19
C GLY A 443 12.21 -18.25 -9.42
N PRO A 444 13.47 -18.70 -9.25
CA PRO A 444 14.41 -18.89 -10.35
C PRO A 444 13.99 -20.03 -11.30
N ASP A 445 13.09 -20.91 -10.85
CA ASP A 445 12.44 -21.94 -11.67
C ASP A 445 11.32 -21.38 -12.57
N GLY A 446 11.08 -20.06 -12.50
CA GLY A 446 10.09 -19.35 -13.28
C GLY A 446 8.66 -19.50 -12.77
N TYR A 447 8.43 -20.00 -11.55
CA TYR A 447 7.10 -20.02 -10.92
C TYR A 447 6.92 -18.83 -9.96
N LEU A 448 5.68 -18.38 -9.81
CA LEU A 448 5.25 -17.48 -8.75
C LEU A 448 5.08 -18.25 -7.44
N TYR A 449 5.55 -17.64 -6.37
CA TYR A 449 5.39 -18.10 -5.00
C TYR A 449 4.67 -17.03 -4.19
N VAL A 450 3.77 -17.48 -3.32
CA VAL A 450 3.03 -16.61 -2.40
C VAL A 450 3.08 -17.15 -0.98
N SER A 451 3.18 -16.26 0.00
CA SER A 451 3.03 -16.63 1.41
C SER A 451 1.74 -16.07 2.00
N VAL A 452 1.15 -16.79 2.96
CA VAL A 452 -0.05 -16.37 3.68
C VAL A 452 0.13 -16.47 5.19
N GLU A 453 -0.61 -15.66 5.95
CA GLU A 453 -0.71 -15.71 7.42
C GLU A 453 -1.97 -16.48 7.86
N ASP A 454 -1.91 -17.04 9.09
CA ASP A 454 -3.04 -17.57 9.84
C ASP A 454 -3.92 -18.61 9.08
N PRO A 455 -3.38 -19.79 8.72
CA PRO A 455 -2.07 -20.34 9.12
C PRO A 455 -0.94 -19.98 8.15
N GLY A 456 0.31 -20.04 8.63
CA GLY A 456 1.47 -19.71 7.82
C GLY A 456 1.85 -20.78 6.80
N TYR A 457 1.70 -20.45 5.51
CA TYR A 457 2.10 -21.30 4.37
C TYR A 457 2.90 -20.52 3.33
N VAL A 458 3.67 -21.27 2.53
CA VAL A 458 4.18 -20.83 1.23
C VAL A 458 3.66 -21.75 0.15
N PHE A 459 3.02 -21.18 -0.86
CA PHE A 459 2.49 -21.87 -2.03
C PHE A 459 3.28 -21.51 -3.29
N ARG A 460 3.40 -22.48 -4.19
CA ARG A 460 3.81 -22.29 -5.59
C ARG A 460 2.59 -22.37 -6.50
N LEU A 461 2.50 -21.46 -7.46
CA LEU A 461 1.40 -21.41 -8.43
C LEU A 461 1.79 -22.18 -9.69
N LEU A 462 1.22 -23.35 -9.92
CA LEU A 462 1.49 -24.17 -11.11
C LEU A 462 0.45 -23.88 -12.20
N PRO A 463 0.82 -23.37 -13.39
CA PRO A 463 -0.07 -23.34 -14.54
C PRO A 463 -0.62 -24.73 -14.83
N VAL A 464 -1.93 -24.82 -15.04
CA VAL A 464 -2.58 -26.03 -15.53
C VAL A 464 -2.70 -25.87 -17.04
N THR A 465 -1.98 -26.70 -17.80
CA THR A 465 -2.23 -26.83 -19.24
C THR A 465 -3.63 -27.40 -19.41
N GLN A 466 -4.49 -26.65 -20.11
CA GLN A 466 -5.79 -27.17 -20.56
C GLN A 466 -5.58 -28.18 -21.68
#